data_AF-A0A438NIX2-F1
#
_entry.id   AF-A0A438NIX2-F1
#
_cell.length_a   1.000
_cell.length_b   1.000
_cell.length_c   1.000
_cell.angle_alpha   90.00
_cell.angle_beta   90.00
_cell.angle_gamma   90.00
#
_symmetry.space_group_name_H-M   'P 1'
#
loop_
_entity.id
_entity.type
_entity.pdbx_description
1 polymer ?
#
loop_
_entity_poly.entity_id
_entity_poly.type
_entity_poly.pdbx_seq_one_letter_code
_entity_poly.pdbx_strand_id
1 'polypeptide(L)'
;MALRHVTRYLLLAAILLVGILLFSSSSPSVVSVVDHVRDPVAYVGSLKDTLPDFRFTFHNSAHKPPVQKNSTDGDSSWYSDWTWLNPFSSSVTLDQDRIVLPPQADRPPIYVFYDTTLKRDAETKKVDQELLLTWRRAWWAQGFRPVILTESDAMGHPLYQTLHSKDMPPPLEQEFRQWLAWGHMGTGLLASPFCYPMAAYHDPLLSHLRRGQYAQLTRFEGLGPGLYAGENTQINDAIKAALDNVKLNSFKTVYEAIPPSQFQIEQPTSIAFYDSHTITKKYHILAQQLVKEPNTGRRSLNNLIIGHLHTIWQNTFKTGIAVLQPLAAHTFTLVKPSKDLANLLLQCPPSLLQSSCPPNQPKCSPCVGSKMTVTVAPSFRNTSSLFTIAIVPHPYTMVTLTNQTDSISVGHIRRHTPRDPWITAVTRDILGDARGGPSRVVSLKDAVASDYGRSRTLWFTTEHFPEAFWPPPPPPKSPSNDPHPNQERIAPFPDEWLEELDWHFGFPIPRTSLSHGESLPPVPGPERWKAPAGVPQERKKSSDPDPPSDEQRTIETNLLRKARATLDSKDEHVRTIRAVAEAWNLADTEAWKFVKSYRARQIVERMQFEEEESSYSLGGSRGNTRWWRQ
;
A
#
# COMPACT_ATOMS: atom_id res chain seq x y z
N MET A 1 -65.65 -24.75 -29.86
CA MET A 1 -64.32 -24.32 -29.36
C MET A 1 -63.47 -23.57 -30.41
N ALA A 2 -64.04 -23.11 -31.54
CA ALA A 2 -63.30 -22.36 -32.58
C ALA A 2 -63.48 -20.83 -32.52
N LEU A 3 -64.53 -20.31 -31.88
CA LEU A 3 -64.86 -18.87 -31.89
C LEU A 3 -63.99 -18.01 -30.94
N ARG A 4 -63.37 -18.62 -29.93
CA ARG A 4 -62.49 -17.92 -28.96
C ARG A 4 -61.05 -17.71 -29.45
N HIS A 5 -60.61 -18.46 -30.47
CA HIS A 5 -59.27 -18.31 -31.05
C HIS A 5 -59.26 -17.19 -32.10
N VAL A 6 -60.32 -17.08 -32.91
CA VAL A 6 -60.43 -16.02 -33.93
C VAL A 6 -60.45 -14.62 -33.32
N THR A 7 -61.13 -14.44 -32.18
CA THR A 7 -61.16 -13.16 -31.46
C THR A 7 -59.81 -12.78 -30.86
N ARG A 8 -58.99 -13.75 -30.43
CA ARG A 8 -57.63 -13.50 -29.93
C ARG A 8 -56.66 -13.10 -31.05
N TYR A 9 -56.78 -13.73 -32.22
CA TYR A 9 -55.95 -13.37 -33.38
C TYR A 9 -56.31 -12.02 -33.98
N LEU A 10 -57.59 -11.64 -34.00
CA LEU A 10 -58.02 -10.30 -34.43
C LEU A 10 -57.52 -9.20 -33.48
N LEU A 11 -57.50 -9.47 -32.17
CA LEU A 11 -57.03 -8.52 -31.17
C LEU A 11 -55.50 -8.34 -31.21
N LEU A 12 -54.75 -9.43 -31.45
CA LEU A 12 -53.30 -9.38 -31.70
C LEU A 12 -52.97 -8.67 -33.01
N ALA A 13 -53.73 -8.91 -34.08
CA ALA A 13 -53.55 -8.22 -35.35
C ALA A 13 -53.81 -6.71 -35.22
N ALA A 14 -54.86 -6.32 -34.48
CA ALA A 14 -55.17 -4.91 -34.23
C ALA A 14 -54.05 -4.21 -33.41
N ILE A 15 -53.50 -4.87 -32.38
CA ILE A 15 -52.37 -4.32 -31.60
C ILE A 15 -51.13 -4.16 -32.48
N LEU A 16 -50.84 -5.12 -33.36
CA LEU A 16 -49.69 -5.05 -34.26
C LEU A 16 -49.85 -3.94 -35.30
N LEU A 17 -51.06 -3.73 -35.81
CA LEU A 17 -51.37 -2.67 -36.79
C LEU A 17 -51.30 -1.27 -36.17
N VAL A 18 -51.75 -1.11 -34.91
CA VAL A 18 -51.58 0.13 -34.14
C VAL A 18 -50.11 0.39 -33.82
N GLY A 19 -49.33 -0.66 -33.51
CA GLY A 19 -47.88 -0.55 -33.34
C GLY A 19 -47.18 -0.07 -34.62
N ILE A 20 -47.52 -0.64 -35.77
CA ILE A 20 -46.92 -0.23 -37.06
C ILE A 20 -47.29 1.21 -37.42
N LEU A 21 -48.54 1.64 -37.20
CA LEU A 21 -48.98 3.02 -37.47
C LEU A 21 -48.34 4.06 -36.54
N LEU A 22 -48.07 3.71 -35.28
CA LEU A 22 -47.39 4.58 -34.32
C LEU A 22 -45.88 4.68 -34.55
N PHE A 23 -45.24 3.63 -35.11
CA PHE A 23 -43.80 3.64 -35.42
C PHE A 23 -43.44 4.08 -36.84
N SER A 24 -44.42 4.27 -37.74
CA SER A 24 -44.19 4.75 -39.12
C SER A 24 -44.49 6.25 -39.32
N SER A 25 -44.85 6.99 -38.26
CA SER A 25 -45.16 8.42 -38.30
C SER A 25 -44.14 9.31 -37.59
N SER A 26 -42.85 9.02 -37.79
CA SER A 26 -41.78 9.96 -37.44
C SER A 26 -40.59 9.86 -38.40
N SER A 27 -40.82 10.27 -39.65
CA SER A 27 -39.76 10.74 -40.53
C SER A 27 -39.79 12.28 -40.49
N PRO A 28 -38.75 12.99 -40.01
CA PRO A 28 -38.71 14.42 -40.18
C PRO A 28 -38.40 14.72 -41.64
N SER A 29 -39.39 15.23 -42.36
CA SER A 29 -39.24 15.88 -43.65
C SER A 29 -38.29 17.07 -43.50
N VAL A 30 -37.23 17.07 -44.30
CA VAL A 30 -36.35 18.22 -44.51
C VAL A 30 -37.15 19.26 -45.27
N VAL A 31 -37.82 20.16 -44.56
CA VAL A 31 -38.43 21.36 -45.14
C VAL A 31 -37.41 22.48 -45.08
N SER A 32 -37.01 22.94 -46.27
CA SER A 32 -36.28 24.15 -46.51
C SER A 32 -37.01 25.36 -45.90
N VAL A 33 -36.42 25.97 -44.88
CA VAL A 33 -36.72 27.36 -44.50
C VAL A 33 -35.40 28.11 -44.49
N VAL A 34 -34.88 28.35 -45.69
CA VAL A 34 -33.95 29.43 -45.96
C VAL A 34 -34.80 30.55 -46.53
N ASP A 35 -35.38 31.36 -45.66
CA ASP A 35 -35.47 32.81 -45.84
C ASP A 35 -36.23 33.44 -44.66
N HIS A 36 -35.63 34.51 -44.14
CA HIS A 36 -36.09 35.38 -43.03
C HIS A 36 -35.76 34.95 -41.60
N VAL A 37 -34.47 35.01 -41.24
CA VAL A 37 -34.06 35.37 -39.88
C VAL A 37 -32.92 36.40 -39.94
N ARG A 38 -33.25 37.68 -39.71
CA ARG A 38 -32.30 38.70 -39.26
C ARG A 38 -32.04 38.46 -37.77
N ASP A 39 -30.77 38.31 -37.41
CA ASP A 39 -30.21 38.17 -36.05
C ASP A 39 -30.43 36.84 -35.28
N PRO A 40 -29.42 35.93 -35.26
CA PRO A 40 -29.47 34.68 -34.50
C PRO A 40 -29.22 34.84 -32.98
N VAL A 41 -28.99 36.05 -32.48
CA VAL A 41 -28.66 36.30 -31.06
C VAL A 41 -29.92 36.47 -30.19
N ALA A 42 -31.04 36.91 -30.78
CA ALA A 42 -32.28 37.16 -30.02
C ALA A 42 -33.09 35.89 -29.69
N TYR A 43 -32.87 34.79 -30.40
CA TYR A 43 -33.66 33.56 -30.23
C TYR A 43 -33.09 32.60 -29.16
N VAL A 44 -31.82 32.76 -28.77
CA VAL A 44 -31.17 31.94 -27.72
C VAL A 44 -31.70 32.31 -26.33
N GLY A 45 -32.21 33.53 -26.14
CA GLY A 45 -32.82 33.97 -24.88
C GLY A 45 -34.20 33.33 -24.63
N SER A 46 -35.01 33.12 -25.67
CA SER A 46 -36.40 32.67 -25.53
C SER A 46 -36.56 31.15 -25.39
N LEU A 47 -35.54 30.34 -25.74
CA LEU A 47 -35.57 28.88 -25.61
C LEU A 47 -35.08 28.37 -24.24
N LYS A 48 -34.56 29.25 -23.38
CA LYS A 48 -34.16 28.91 -21.99
C LYS A 48 -35.36 28.66 -21.08
N ASP A 49 -36.52 29.23 -21.37
CA ASP A 49 -37.68 29.20 -20.47
C ASP A 49 -38.72 28.11 -20.80
N THR A 50 -38.54 27.37 -21.92
CA THR A 50 -39.55 26.39 -22.40
C THR A 50 -39.02 24.97 -22.58
N LEU A 51 -37.76 24.69 -22.25
CA LEU A 51 -37.25 23.33 -22.19
C LEU A 51 -37.29 22.86 -20.73
N PRO A 52 -37.97 21.74 -20.39
CA PRO A 52 -37.86 21.17 -19.07
C PRO A 52 -36.39 20.82 -18.83
N ASP A 53 -35.81 21.48 -17.85
CA ASP A 53 -34.44 21.26 -17.41
C ASP A 53 -34.34 19.81 -16.94
N PHE A 54 -33.79 18.92 -17.77
CA PHE A 54 -33.40 17.58 -17.32
C PHE A 54 -32.14 17.71 -16.45
N ARG A 55 -32.26 18.46 -15.34
CA ARG A 55 -31.35 18.37 -14.21
C ARG A 55 -31.70 17.09 -13.50
N PHE A 56 -30.77 16.14 -13.47
CA PHE A 56 -30.72 15.22 -12.35
C PHE A 56 -30.46 16.08 -11.09
N THR A 57 -31.51 16.58 -10.46
CA THR A 57 -31.41 17.14 -9.11
C THR A 57 -31.22 15.97 -8.17
N PHE A 58 -29.97 15.58 -7.96
CA PHE A 58 -29.59 14.94 -6.71
C PHE A 58 -30.05 15.91 -5.61
N HIS A 59 -30.98 15.48 -4.76
CA HIS A 59 -31.38 16.29 -3.61
C HIS A 59 -30.14 16.52 -2.75
N ASN A 60 -29.57 17.73 -2.81
CA ASN A 60 -28.54 18.14 -1.88
C ASN A 60 -29.25 18.32 -0.53
N SER A 61 -28.96 17.45 0.44
CA SER A 61 -29.28 17.73 1.85
C SER A 61 -28.81 19.15 2.18
N ALA A 62 -29.64 19.91 2.88
CA ALA A 62 -29.33 21.28 3.28
C ALA A 62 -28.08 21.37 4.18
N HIS A 63 -27.65 20.24 4.76
CA HIS A 63 -26.48 20.16 5.63
C HIS A 63 -25.45 19.20 5.05
N LYS A 64 -24.24 19.71 4.83
CA LYS A 64 -23.06 18.88 4.51
C LYS A 64 -22.81 17.92 5.69
N PRO A 65 -22.44 16.65 5.43
CA PRO A 65 -22.03 15.74 6.49
C PRO A 65 -20.87 16.32 7.30
N PRO A 66 -20.79 16.04 8.62
CA PRO A 66 -19.76 16.61 9.48
C PRO A 66 -18.36 16.32 8.96
N VAL A 67 -17.46 17.28 9.13
CA VAL A 67 -16.04 17.11 8.80
C VAL A 67 -15.40 16.28 9.92
N GLN A 68 -14.81 15.15 9.55
CA GLN A 68 -14.11 14.29 10.50
C GLN A 68 -12.70 14.85 10.74
N LYS A 69 -12.12 14.57 11.90
CA LYS A 69 -10.73 14.95 12.16
C LYS A 69 -9.82 14.26 11.14
N ASN A 70 -8.79 14.99 10.69
CA ASN A 70 -7.74 14.46 9.83
C ASN A 70 -8.25 13.87 8.51
N SER A 71 -9.28 14.49 7.92
CA SER A 71 -9.98 13.98 6.74
C SER A 71 -9.58 14.67 5.43
N THR A 72 -8.43 15.35 5.40
CA THR A 72 -7.94 16.15 4.27
C THR A 72 -6.43 16.09 4.17
N ASP A 73 -5.91 16.02 2.93
CA ASP A 73 -4.49 16.15 2.61
C ASP A 73 -4.33 16.69 1.18
N GLY A 74 -3.66 17.82 1.02
CA GLY A 74 -3.59 18.55 -0.25
C GLY A 74 -4.98 18.78 -0.88
N ASP A 75 -5.17 18.32 -2.11
CA ASP A 75 -6.46 18.39 -2.83
C ASP A 75 -7.39 17.19 -2.56
N SER A 76 -7.01 16.26 -1.68
CA SER A 76 -7.80 15.08 -1.34
C SER A 76 -8.59 15.30 -0.05
N SER A 77 -9.88 14.97 -0.08
CA SER A 77 -10.75 15.00 1.10
C SER A 77 -11.58 13.73 1.19
N TRP A 78 -11.79 13.23 2.41
CA TRP A 78 -12.53 11.99 2.62
C TRP A 78 -13.55 12.05 3.77
N TYR A 79 -14.40 11.02 3.80
CA TYR A 79 -15.36 10.72 4.85
C TYR A 79 -15.30 9.21 5.12
N SER A 80 -14.99 8.84 6.35
CA SER A 80 -14.91 7.45 6.78
C SER A 80 -16.31 6.96 7.17
N ASP A 81 -16.84 5.98 6.45
CA ASP A 81 -18.16 5.40 6.72
C ASP A 81 -18.27 3.95 6.23
N TRP A 82 -19.13 3.15 6.86
CA TRP A 82 -19.37 1.74 6.51
C TRP A 82 -19.98 1.56 5.12
N THR A 83 -20.61 2.60 4.57
CA THR A 83 -21.18 2.61 3.21
C THR A 83 -20.16 2.93 2.11
N TRP A 84 -18.85 2.81 2.38
CA TRP A 84 -17.77 3.11 1.43
C TRP A 84 -17.81 2.31 0.13
N LEU A 85 -18.47 1.15 0.13
CA LEU A 85 -18.75 0.35 -1.07
C LEU A 85 -19.87 0.92 -1.95
N ASN A 86 -20.43 2.10 -1.63
CA ASN A 86 -21.29 2.81 -2.56
C ASN A 86 -20.52 3.16 -3.84
N PRO A 87 -21.11 2.94 -5.04
CA PRO A 87 -20.42 3.15 -6.30
C PRO A 87 -19.86 4.56 -6.48
N PHE A 88 -20.56 5.60 -6.03
CA PHE A 88 -20.12 6.98 -6.13
C PHE A 88 -20.18 7.64 -4.76
N SER A 89 -19.08 8.24 -4.32
CA SER A 89 -18.99 8.84 -2.98
C SER A 89 -19.93 10.02 -2.79
N SER A 90 -20.19 10.77 -3.86
CA SER A 90 -21.06 11.93 -3.88
C SER A 90 -22.52 11.63 -3.49
N SER A 91 -22.98 10.39 -3.63
CA SER A 91 -24.34 10.00 -3.18
C SER A 91 -24.48 9.98 -1.66
N VAL A 92 -23.35 9.88 -0.94
CA VAL A 92 -23.29 9.88 0.53
C VAL A 92 -22.84 11.24 1.04
N THR A 93 -21.78 11.80 0.46
CA THR A 93 -21.17 13.05 0.94
C THR A 93 -21.91 14.29 0.47
N LEU A 94 -22.70 14.18 -0.62
CA LEU A 94 -23.31 15.31 -1.33
C LEU A 94 -22.27 16.34 -1.81
N ASP A 95 -21.02 15.89 -1.94
CA ASP A 95 -19.87 16.66 -2.35
C ASP A 95 -19.07 15.83 -3.36
N GLN A 96 -18.82 16.38 -4.55
CA GLN A 96 -18.14 15.66 -5.63
C GLN A 96 -16.65 15.45 -5.38
N ASP A 97 -16.06 16.21 -4.46
CA ASP A 97 -14.62 16.17 -4.16
C ASP A 97 -14.30 15.44 -2.85
N ARG A 98 -15.33 15.01 -2.12
CA ARG A 98 -15.19 14.23 -0.89
C ARG A 98 -15.50 12.76 -1.11
N ILE A 99 -14.50 11.92 -0.86
CA ILE A 99 -14.57 10.48 -1.09
C ILE A 99 -14.96 9.70 0.17
N VAL A 100 -15.84 8.71 0.04
CA VAL A 100 -16.16 7.81 1.14
C VAL A 100 -15.12 6.68 1.19
N LEU A 101 -14.43 6.57 2.31
CA LEU A 101 -13.43 5.53 2.59
C LEU A 101 -13.94 4.58 3.68
N PRO A 102 -13.47 3.32 3.75
CA PRO A 102 -13.83 2.42 4.85
C PRO A 102 -13.42 3.01 6.20
N PRO A 103 -14.12 2.74 7.30
CA PRO A 103 -13.68 3.17 8.63
C PRO A 103 -12.23 2.77 8.89
N GLN A 104 -11.47 3.68 9.48
CA GLN A 104 -10.08 3.38 9.84
C GLN A 104 -10.09 2.35 10.96
N ALA A 105 -9.35 1.26 10.79
CA ALA A 105 -9.25 0.23 11.80
C ALA A 105 -8.33 0.70 12.92
N ASP A 106 -8.78 0.53 14.16
CA ASP A 106 -7.94 0.79 15.33
C ASP A 106 -6.78 -0.21 15.36
N ARG A 107 -5.57 0.31 15.53
CA ARG A 107 -4.34 -0.49 15.62
C ARG A 107 -4.06 -0.75 17.10
N PRO A 108 -4.08 -2.02 17.57
CA PRO A 108 -3.73 -2.28 18.95
C PRO A 108 -2.27 -1.93 19.20
N PRO A 109 -1.96 -1.39 20.39
CA PRO A 109 -0.62 -0.97 20.72
C PRO A 109 0.28 -2.17 20.98
N ILE A 110 1.50 -2.08 20.47
CA ILE A 110 2.61 -2.97 20.81
C ILE A 110 3.75 -2.14 21.34
N TYR A 111 4.21 -2.51 22.52
CA TYR A 111 5.18 -1.78 23.30
C TYR A 111 6.54 -2.46 23.23
N VAL A 112 7.59 -1.65 23.14
CA VAL A 112 8.98 -2.08 23.34
C VAL A 112 9.63 -1.15 24.34
N PHE A 113 10.34 -1.69 25.32
CA PHE A 113 11.03 -0.86 26.31
C PHE A 113 12.47 -0.57 25.84
N TYR A 114 12.83 0.71 25.83
CA TYR A 114 14.17 1.19 25.54
C TYR A 114 14.67 2.05 26.71
N ASP A 115 15.59 1.48 27.49
CA ASP A 115 16.16 2.15 28.64
C ASP A 115 17.07 3.31 28.21
N THR A 116 16.60 4.53 28.45
CA THR A 116 17.27 5.78 28.08
C THR A 116 18.29 6.23 29.12
N THR A 117 18.27 5.64 30.32
CA THR A 117 19.14 5.98 31.45
C THR A 117 20.54 5.39 31.29
N LEU A 118 20.64 4.27 30.58
CA LEU A 118 21.89 3.62 30.25
C LEU A 118 22.73 4.51 29.31
N LYS A 119 23.90 4.90 29.80
CA LYS A 119 24.88 5.69 29.04
C LYS A 119 25.43 4.85 27.89
N ARG A 120 25.10 5.27 26.66
CA ARG A 120 25.59 4.70 25.41
C ARG A 120 26.30 5.79 24.60
N ASP A 121 27.35 5.43 23.89
CA ASP A 121 28.00 6.30 22.92
C ASP A 121 27.06 6.62 21.74
N ALA A 122 27.41 7.65 20.97
CA ALA A 122 26.57 8.13 19.87
C ALA A 122 26.36 7.09 18.76
N GLU A 123 27.37 6.25 18.50
CA GLU A 123 27.26 5.21 17.48
C GLU A 123 26.30 4.10 17.92
N THR A 124 26.45 3.61 19.16
CA THR A 124 25.55 2.60 19.72
C THR A 124 24.10 3.07 19.72
N LYS A 125 23.85 4.34 20.09
CA LYS A 125 22.50 4.94 20.02
C LYS A 125 21.95 4.96 18.59
N LYS A 126 22.78 5.30 17.61
CA LYS A 126 22.36 5.30 16.19
C LYS A 126 21.97 3.88 15.74
N VAL A 127 22.77 2.87 16.11
CA VAL A 127 22.46 1.47 15.78
C VAL A 127 21.19 0.98 16.48
N ASP A 128 20.96 1.38 17.73
CA ASP A 128 19.70 1.10 18.45
C ASP A 128 18.51 1.70 17.71
N GLN A 129 18.61 2.95 17.27
CA GLN A 129 17.56 3.66 16.54
C GLN A 129 17.26 3.01 15.19
N GLU A 130 18.27 2.57 14.45
CA GLU A 130 18.11 1.84 13.19
C GLU A 130 17.35 0.52 13.41
N LEU A 131 17.67 -0.23 14.47
CA LEU A 131 16.97 -1.47 14.81
C LEU A 131 15.52 -1.20 15.23
N LEU A 132 15.30 -0.20 16.09
CA LEU A 132 13.95 0.18 16.54
C LEU A 132 13.09 0.73 15.40
N LEU A 133 13.69 1.39 14.40
CA LEU A 133 12.98 1.82 13.19
C LEU A 133 12.52 0.61 12.36
N THR A 134 13.38 -0.39 12.16
CA THR A 134 12.99 -1.65 11.50
C THR A 134 11.87 -2.35 12.27
N TRP A 135 11.98 -2.42 13.60
CA TRP A 135 10.95 -3.00 14.46
C TRP A 135 9.59 -2.28 14.31
N ARG A 136 9.60 -0.94 14.38
CA ARG A 136 8.38 -0.13 14.18
C ARG A 136 7.76 -0.37 12.82
N ARG A 137 8.55 -0.30 11.74
CA ARG A 137 8.06 -0.54 10.37
C ARG A 137 7.41 -1.93 10.25
N ALA A 138 8.06 -2.97 10.76
CA ALA A 138 7.56 -4.34 10.67
C ALA A 138 6.20 -4.54 11.37
N TRP A 139 6.06 -4.02 12.60
CA TRP A 139 4.80 -4.11 13.35
C TRP A 139 3.71 -3.19 12.79
N TRP A 140 4.07 -2.01 12.30
CA TRP A 140 3.14 -1.09 11.62
C TRP A 140 2.52 -1.72 10.38
N ALA A 141 3.33 -2.32 9.51
CA ALA A 141 2.84 -2.98 8.30
C ALA A 141 1.87 -4.14 8.59
N GLN A 142 2.02 -4.77 9.77
CA GLN A 142 1.17 -5.87 10.23
C GLN A 142 -0.08 -5.41 10.97
N GLY A 143 -0.36 -4.10 11.03
CA GLY A 143 -1.59 -3.54 11.58
C GLY A 143 -1.54 -3.21 13.06
N PHE A 144 -0.35 -3.11 13.66
CA PHE A 144 -0.17 -2.71 15.06
C PHE A 144 0.29 -1.25 15.16
N ARG A 145 0.17 -0.66 16.35
CA ARG A 145 0.71 0.65 16.69
C ARG A 145 1.97 0.47 17.55
N PRO A 146 3.18 0.60 16.99
CA PRO A 146 4.40 0.32 17.72
C PRO A 146 4.86 1.53 18.56
N VAL A 147 4.90 1.39 19.88
CA VAL A 147 5.20 2.46 20.84
C VAL A 147 6.46 2.13 21.61
N ILE A 148 7.37 3.11 21.74
CA ILE A 148 8.63 2.94 22.48
C ILE A 148 8.44 3.47 23.89
N LEU A 149 8.54 2.57 24.87
CA LEU A 149 8.47 2.88 26.28
C LEU A 149 9.86 3.17 26.85
N THR A 150 9.89 4.02 27.85
CA THR A 150 11.09 4.52 28.51
C THR A 150 10.91 4.49 30.02
N GLU A 151 11.98 4.86 30.74
CA GLU A 151 11.93 4.92 32.19
C GLU A 151 10.86 5.88 32.73
N SER A 152 10.56 6.98 32.03
CA SER A 152 9.51 7.90 32.46
C SER A 152 8.13 7.27 32.48
N ASP A 153 7.87 6.32 31.58
CA ASP A 153 6.62 5.58 31.53
C ASP A 153 6.53 4.59 32.70
N ALA A 154 7.67 3.97 33.06
CA ALA A 154 7.75 3.13 34.27
C ALA A 154 7.49 3.95 35.54
N MET A 155 8.05 5.16 35.64
CA MET A 155 7.84 6.08 36.78
C MET A 155 6.38 6.50 36.95
N GLY A 156 5.59 6.46 35.88
CA GLY A 156 4.14 6.73 35.92
C GLY A 156 3.34 5.65 36.65
N HIS A 157 3.93 4.48 36.91
CA HIS A 157 3.25 3.37 37.57
C HIS A 157 3.27 3.49 39.11
N PRO A 158 2.15 3.27 39.83
CA PRO A 158 2.09 3.40 41.29
C PRO A 158 3.10 2.54 42.07
N LEU A 159 3.43 1.36 41.54
CA LEU A 159 4.38 0.42 42.17
C LEU A 159 5.86 0.73 41.89
N TYR A 160 6.19 1.76 41.09
CA TYR A 160 7.58 2.04 40.72
C TYR A 160 8.50 2.27 41.92
N GLN A 161 8.04 3.06 42.90
CA GLN A 161 8.81 3.36 44.11
C GLN A 161 9.10 2.11 44.97
N THR A 162 8.32 1.04 44.79
CA THR A 162 8.51 -0.20 45.55
C THR A 162 9.70 -1.02 45.04
N LEU A 163 10.16 -0.81 43.79
CA LEU A 163 11.27 -1.58 43.22
C LEU A 163 12.57 -1.44 44.02
N HIS A 164 12.94 -0.20 44.36
CA HIS A 164 14.17 0.08 45.11
C HIS A 164 14.16 -0.51 46.52
N SER A 165 12.97 -0.77 47.10
CA SER A 165 12.85 -1.35 48.44
C SER A 165 13.05 -2.86 48.50
N LYS A 166 13.04 -3.55 47.35
CA LYS A 166 12.98 -5.02 47.27
C LYS A 166 14.35 -5.70 47.13
N ASP A 167 15.44 -4.93 47.03
CA ASP A 167 16.83 -5.41 46.93
C ASP A 167 17.01 -6.57 45.93
N MET A 168 16.51 -6.36 44.71
CA MET A 168 16.50 -7.37 43.65
C MET A 168 17.73 -7.23 42.72
N PRO A 169 18.14 -8.29 42.01
CA PRO A 169 19.24 -8.21 41.05
C PRO A 169 18.98 -7.17 39.95
N PRO A 170 19.99 -6.40 39.49
CA PRO A 170 19.79 -5.33 38.51
C PRO A 170 19.10 -5.77 37.19
N PRO A 171 19.38 -6.96 36.60
CA PRO A 171 18.66 -7.42 35.42
C PRO A 171 17.17 -7.65 35.67
N LEU A 172 16.83 -8.16 36.86
CA LEU A 172 15.44 -8.39 37.25
C LEU A 172 14.72 -7.06 37.50
N GLU A 173 15.40 -6.10 38.16
CA GLU A 173 14.87 -4.74 38.34
C GLU A 173 14.57 -4.07 37.00
N GLN A 174 15.45 -4.24 36.01
CA GLN A 174 15.26 -3.72 34.67
C GLN A 174 14.04 -4.32 33.97
N GLU A 175 13.84 -5.64 34.06
CA GLU A 175 12.62 -6.27 33.53
C GLU A 175 11.37 -5.76 34.26
N PHE A 176 11.41 -5.55 35.57
CA PHE A 176 10.28 -4.96 36.30
C PHE A 176 9.96 -3.54 35.81
N ARG A 177 10.97 -2.70 35.55
CA ARG A 177 10.75 -1.36 34.98
C ARG A 177 10.03 -1.44 33.63
N GLN A 178 10.44 -2.38 32.77
CA GLN A 178 9.75 -2.66 31.51
C GLN A 178 8.28 -3.07 31.72
N TRP A 179 8.01 -3.98 32.67
CA TRP A 179 6.64 -4.42 32.97
C TRP A 179 5.79 -3.30 33.58
N LEU A 180 6.35 -2.47 34.45
CA LEU A 180 5.67 -1.31 35.02
C LEU A 180 5.33 -0.27 33.96
N ALA A 181 6.25 -0.01 33.02
CA ALA A 181 5.98 0.86 31.89
C ALA A 181 4.81 0.32 31.05
N TRP A 182 4.77 -0.98 30.80
CA TRP A 182 3.65 -1.61 30.11
C TRP A 182 2.34 -1.48 30.90
N GLY A 183 2.35 -1.78 32.20
CA GLY A 183 1.20 -1.65 33.08
C GLY A 183 0.68 -0.20 33.20
N HIS A 184 1.57 0.79 33.09
CA HIS A 184 1.18 2.21 33.05
C HIS A 184 0.43 2.57 31.76
N MET A 185 0.91 2.09 30.61
CA MET A 185 0.31 2.35 29.30
C MET A 185 -1.00 1.59 29.08
N GLY A 186 -1.09 0.37 29.61
CA GLY A 186 -2.29 -0.44 29.67
C GLY A 186 -2.34 -1.60 28.67
N THR A 187 -3.55 -1.94 28.22
CA THR A 187 -3.83 -3.11 27.37
C THR A 187 -3.00 -3.07 26.09
N GLY A 188 -2.43 -4.22 25.70
CA GLY A 188 -1.66 -4.32 24.47
C GLY A 188 -0.72 -5.51 24.47
N LEU A 189 0.33 -5.38 23.65
CA LEU A 189 1.40 -6.36 23.54
C LEU A 189 2.69 -5.77 24.09
N LEU A 190 3.49 -6.55 24.82
CA LEU A 190 4.85 -6.18 25.20
C LEU A 190 5.83 -7.10 24.48
N ALA A 191 6.72 -6.53 23.68
CA ALA A 191 7.66 -7.29 22.87
C ALA A 191 9.10 -6.86 23.08
N SER A 192 10.01 -7.81 22.89
CA SER A 192 11.44 -7.52 22.80
C SER A 192 11.76 -6.75 21.52
N PRO A 193 12.78 -5.86 21.49
CA PRO A 193 13.25 -5.21 20.27
C PRO A 193 13.77 -6.20 19.20
N PHE A 194 14.00 -7.46 19.58
CA PHE A 194 14.44 -8.54 18.70
C PHE A 194 13.30 -9.46 18.25
N CYS A 195 12.04 -9.08 18.50
CA CYS A 195 10.84 -9.86 18.21
C CYS A 195 10.06 -9.23 17.03
N TYR A 196 9.85 -10.00 15.95
CA TYR A 196 9.33 -9.51 14.68
C TYR A 196 8.15 -10.36 14.16
N PRO A 197 7.14 -9.74 13.52
CA PRO A 197 6.00 -10.44 12.95
C PRO A 197 6.36 -11.01 11.57
N MET A 198 6.81 -12.26 11.54
CA MET A 198 7.34 -12.96 10.36
C MET A 198 6.33 -13.97 9.80
N ALA A 199 5.17 -13.45 9.36
CA ALA A 199 4.12 -14.20 8.68
C ALA A 199 3.32 -13.32 7.70
N ALA A 200 2.43 -13.96 6.93
CA ALA A 200 1.51 -13.25 6.06
C ALA A 200 0.50 -12.42 6.88
N TYR A 201 -0.04 -11.36 6.27
CA TYR A 201 -0.95 -10.44 6.96
C TYR A 201 -2.14 -11.14 7.65
N HIS A 202 -2.84 -12.04 6.95
CA HIS A 202 -3.99 -12.78 7.49
C HIS A 202 -3.62 -14.06 8.25
N ASP A 203 -2.40 -14.16 8.76
CA ASP A 203 -2.05 -15.25 9.65
C ASP A 203 -3.03 -15.31 10.86
N PRO A 204 -3.48 -16.51 11.30
CA PRO A 204 -4.48 -16.63 12.36
C PRO A 204 -4.08 -15.96 13.68
N LEU A 205 -2.81 -16.09 14.09
CA LEU A 205 -2.31 -15.50 15.33
C LEU A 205 -2.25 -13.99 15.21
N LEU A 206 -1.64 -13.45 14.15
CA LEU A 206 -1.58 -11.99 13.95
C LEU A 206 -2.98 -11.37 13.83
N SER A 207 -3.91 -12.07 13.18
CA SER A 207 -5.31 -11.65 13.07
C SER A 207 -6.03 -11.67 14.41
N HIS A 208 -5.73 -12.64 15.29
CA HIS A 208 -6.22 -12.65 16.66
C HIS A 208 -5.69 -11.45 17.44
N LEU A 209 -4.37 -11.22 17.43
CA LEU A 209 -3.73 -10.17 18.20
C LEU A 209 -4.18 -8.77 17.76
N ARG A 210 -4.47 -8.58 16.47
CA ARG A 210 -5.02 -7.33 15.92
C ARG A 210 -6.42 -6.97 16.43
N ARG A 211 -7.17 -7.90 17.02
CA ARG A 211 -8.47 -7.59 17.63
C ARG A 211 -8.34 -6.74 18.90
N GLY A 212 -7.15 -6.72 19.53
CA GLY A 212 -6.89 -5.93 20.74
C GLY A 212 -7.65 -6.41 21.97
N GLN A 213 -8.14 -7.65 21.97
CA GLN A 213 -8.88 -8.26 23.08
C GLN A 213 -8.12 -9.50 23.56
N TYR A 214 -7.74 -9.53 24.83
CA TYR A 214 -6.89 -10.57 25.41
C TYR A 214 -7.58 -11.17 26.63
N ALA A 215 -8.15 -12.36 26.48
CA ALA A 215 -8.97 -12.98 27.53
C ALA A 215 -8.19 -13.30 28.81
N GLN A 216 -6.89 -13.58 28.68
CA GLN A 216 -5.95 -13.81 29.77
C GLN A 216 -4.58 -13.22 29.40
N LEU A 217 -3.70 -13.09 30.41
CA LEU A 217 -2.31 -12.74 30.17
C LEU A 217 -1.65 -13.92 29.43
N THR A 218 -1.26 -13.69 28.19
CA THR A 218 -0.74 -14.73 27.30
C THR A 218 0.77 -14.60 27.15
N ARG A 219 1.46 -15.73 27.24
CA ARG A 219 2.84 -15.88 26.75
C ARG A 219 2.89 -16.88 25.60
N PHE A 220 3.96 -16.80 24.83
CA PHE A 220 4.15 -17.68 23.68
C PHE A 220 5.25 -18.71 23.92
N GLU A 221 4.97 -19.96 23.63
CA GLU A 221 5.91 -21.06 23.82
C GLU A 221 7.17 -20.86 22.97
N GLY A 222 8.34 -21.07 23.57
CA GLY A 222 9.62 -20.96 22.87
C GLY A 222 10.10 -19.54 22.59
N LEU A 223 9.34 -18.49 22.94
CA LEU A 223 9.81 -17.09 22.81
C LEU A 223 10.43 -16.51 24.09
N GLY A 224 10.31 -17.17 25.24
CA GLY A 224 10.80 -16.59 26.51
C GLY A 224 10.22 -15.18 26.74
N PRO A 225 11.04 -14.13 26.95
CA PRO A 225 10.60 -12.74 27.10
C PRO A 225 10.30 -12.02 25.77
N GLY A 226 10.19 -12.76 24.66
CA GLY A 226 10.05 -12.20 23.32
C GLY A 226 8.73 -11.46 23.08
N LEU A 227 7.61 -11.98 23.59
CA LEU A 227 6.27 -11.40 23.40
C LEU A 227 5.31 -11.81 24.52
N TYR A 228 4.55 -10.84 25.00
CA TYR A 228 3.40 -11.00 25.90
C TYR A 228 2.18 -10.27 25.35
N ALA A 229 0.98 -10.74 25.71
CA ALA A 229 -0.28 -10.08 25.39
C ALA A 229 -1.17 -10.06 26.63
N GLY A 230 -1.87 -8.97 26.91
CA GLY A 230 -2.73 -8.91 28.09
C GLY A 230 -3.54 -7.64 28.21
N GLU A 231 -4.59 -7.70 29.01
CA GLU A 231 -5.37 -6.54 29.43
C GLU A 231 -4.75 -5.85 30.64
N ASN A 232 -5.00 -4.55 30.77
CA ASN A 232 -4.40 -3.70 31.81
C ASN A 232 -4.55 -4.27 33.23
N THR A 233 -5.73 -4.80 33.57
CA THR A 233 -5.99 -5.40 34.89
C THR A 233 -5.11 -6.62 35.13
N GLN A 234 -5.06 -7.54 34.16
CA GLN A 234 -4.27 -8.77 34.23
C GLN A 234 -2.77 -8.50 34.34
N ILE A 235 -2.28 -7.49 33.60
CA ILE A 235 -0.87 -7.06 33.64
C ILE A 235 -0.52 -6.57 35.04
N ASN A 236 -1.32 -5.67 35.61
CA ASN A 236 -1.04 -5.09 36.93
C ASN A 236 -1.18 -6.12 38.06
N ASP A 237 -2.13 -7.04 37.96
CA ASP A 237 -2.28 -8.15 38.89
C ASP A 237 -1.06 -9.09 38.85
N ALA A 238 -0.52 -9.36 37.66
CA ALA A 238 0.68 -10.17 37.50
C ALA A 238 1.93 -9.48 38.05
N ILE A 239 2.11 -8.18 37.80
CA ILE A 239 3.19 -7.38 38.38
C ILE A 239 3.16 -7.43 39.90
N LYS A 240 1.98 -7.23 40.49
CA LYS A 240 1.79 -7.29 41.93
C LYS A 240 2.10 -8.68 42.49
N ALA A 241 1.56 -9.73 41.86
CA ALA A 241 1.82 -11.10 42.27
C ALA A 241 3.32 -11.48 42.21
N ALA A 242 4.04 -10.97 41.21
CA ALA A 242 5.49 -11.16 41.11
C ALA A 242 6.25 -10.44 42.22
N LEU A 243 5.92 -9.17 42.51
CA LEU A 243 6.58 -8.39 43.58
C LEU A 243 6.29 -8.91 44.99
N ASP A 244 5.13 -9.55 45.19
CA ASP A 244 4.73 -10.19 46.44
C ASP A 244 5.31 -11.60 46.61
N ASN A 245 6.03 -12.11 45.61
CA ASN A 245 6.61 -13.44 45.67
C ASN A 245 7.76 -13.49 46.68
N VAL A 246 7.64 -14.36 47.69
CA VAL A 246 8.64 -14.53 48.76
C VAL A 246 10.02 -14.93 48.21
N LYS A 247 10.06 -15.56 47.04
CA LYS A 247 11.29 -16.03 46.38
C LYS A 247 11.78 -15.07 45.28
N LEU A 248 11.32 -13.83 45.25
CA LEU A 248 11.63 -12.82 44.21
C LEU A 248 13.11 -12.81 43.81
N ASN A 249 14.00 -12.74 44.80
CA ASN A 249 15.45 -12.62 44.58
C ASN A 249 16.13 -13.89 44.03
N SER A 250 15.40 -15.01 43.95
CA SER A 250 15.90 -16.26 43.36
C SER A 250 15.61 -16.39 41.86
N PHE A 251 14.70 -15.58 41.33
CA PHE A 251 14.31 -15.63 39.91
C PHE A 251 15.24 -14.79 39.05
N LYS A 252 15.38 -15.19 37.78
CA LYS A 252 16.18 -14.44 36.80
C LYS A 252 15.34 -13.46 36.00
N THR A 253 14.07 -13.77 35.83
CA THR A 253 13.14 -13.02 34.97
C THR A 253 11.80 -12.80 35.67
N VAL A 254 11.05 -11.78 35.26
CA VAL A 254 9.75 -11.44 35.86
C VAL A 254 8.73 -12.56 35.64
N TYR A 255 8.72 -13.20 34.47
CA TYR A 255 7.74 -14.25 34.17
C TYR A 255 7.96 -15.52 34.99
N GLU A 256 9.17 -15.78 35.51
CA GLU A 256 9.44 -16.87 36.44
C GLU A 256 8.87 -16.58 37.84
N ALA A 257 8.79 -15.30 38.21
CA ALA A 257 8.21 -14.86 39.47
C ALA A 257 6.67 -14.82 39.47
N ILE A 258 6.05 -14.75 38.29
CA ILE A 258 4.60 -14.78 38.10
C ILE A 258 4.06 -16.23 38.25
N PRO A 259 2.96 -16.44 38.99
CA PRO A 259 2.33 -17.76 39.10
C PRO A 259 1.93 -18.35 37.72
N PRO A 260 2.26 -19.62 37.42
CA PRO A 260 1.94 -20.22 36.12
C PRO A 260 0.45 -20.22 35.76
N SER A 261 -0.44 -20.23 36.76
CA SER A 261 -1.90 -20.18 36.56
C SER A 261 -2.41 -18.86 36.02
N GLN A 262 -1.60 -17.79 36.06
CA GLN A 262 -1.95 -16.49 35.49
C GLN A 262 -1.60 -16.39 34.00
N PHE A 263 -0.79 -17.32 33.47
CA PHE A 263 -0.43 -17.32 32.06
C PHE A 263 -1.24 -18.33 31.26
N GLN A 264 -1.82 -17.86 30.17
CA GLN A 264 -2.18 -18.71 29.03
C GLN A 264 -0.93 -18.90 28.15
N ILE A 265 -0.70 -20.13 27.68
CA ILE A 265 0.42 -20.44 26.78
C ILE A 265 -0.12 -20.72 25.39
N GLU A 266 0.36 -19.98 24.39
CA GLU A 266 -0.02 -20.16 22.98
C GLU A 266 1.19 -20.44 22.08
N GLN A 267 0.95 -21.03 20.90
CA GLN A 267 2.00 -21.37 19.94
C GLN A 267 2.27 -20.18 18.98
N PRO A 268 3.52 -19.68 18.90
CA PRO A 268 3.87 -18.57 18.03
C PRO A 268 4.32 -19.06 16.65
N THR A 269 3.37 -19.40 15.77
CA THR A 269 3.72 -19.78 14.38
C THR A 269 4.28 -18.60 13.58
N SER A 270 3.98 -17.39 14.03
CA SER A 270 3.98 -16.18 13.19
C SER A 270 5.00 -15.14 13.63
N ILE A 271 5.71 -15.42 14.72
CA ILE A 271 6.61 -14.50 15.40
C ILE A 271 8.02 -15.08 15.37
N ALA A 272 8.98 -14.28 14.93
CA ALA A 272 10.40 -14.61 14.99
C ALA A 272 11.06 -13.87 16.13
N PHE A 273 11.81 -14.58 16.96
CA PHE A 273 12.61 -13.99 18.03
C PHE A 273 14.10 -14.26 17.83
N TYR A 274 14.89 -13.19 17.78
CA TYR A 274 16.34 -13.22 17.58
C TYR A 274 17.07 -13.06 18.91
N ASP A 275 16.78 -13.94 19.87
CA ASP A 275 17.48 -13.96 21.15
C ASP A 275 18.90 -14.51 21.03
N SER A 276 19.70 -14.28 22.08
CA SER A 276 21.10 -14.72 22.12
C SER A 276 21.25 -16.22 21.88
N HIS A 277 20.33 -17.04 22.42
CA HIS A 277 20.35 -18.49 22.21
C HIS A 277 20.05 -18.86 20.74
N THR A 278 19.02 -18.28 20.12
CA THR A 278 18.71 -18.52 18.71
C THR A 278 19.83 -18.06 17.79
N ILE A 279 20.41 -16.88 18.05
CA ILE A 279 21.54 -16.35 17.27
C ILE A 279 22.75 -17.30 17.36
N THR A 280 23.11 -17.71 18.57
CA THR A 280 24.25 -18.62 18.78
C THR A 280 24.02 -19.99 18.14
N LYS A 281 22.78 -20.48 18.11
CA LYS A 281 22.43 -21.80 17.57
C LYS A 281 22.26 -21.83 16.05
N LYS A 282 21.67 -20.79 15.45
CA LYS A 282 21.28 -20.78 14.02
C LYS A 282 22.15 -19.88 13.15
N TYR A 283 22.79 -18.86 13.72
CA TYR A 283 23.48 -17.81 12.98
C TYR A 283 24.91 -17.60 13.52
N HIS A 284 25.72 -18.66 13.51
CA HIS A 284 27.05 -18.68 14.16
C HIS A 284 27.98 -17.53 13.73
N ILE A 285 28.03 -17.18 12.45
CA ILE A 285 28.89 -16.10 11.95
C ILE A 285 28.46 -14.75 12.54
N LEU A 286 27.15 -14.52 12.66
CA LEU A 286 26.60 -13.33 13.30
C LEU A 286 26.93 -13.32 14.80
N ALA A 287 26.81 -14.46 15.47
CA ALA A 287 27.15 -14.60 16.89
C ALA A 287 28.62 -14.20 17.15
N GLN A 288 29.55 -14.68 16.31
CA GLN A 288 30.97 -14.32 16.40
C GLN A 288 31.19 -12.82 16.18
N GLN A 289 30.51 -12.22 15.20
CA GLN A 289 30.63 -10.80 14.90
C GLN A 289 30.10 -9.93 16.05
N LEU A 290 28.99 -10.30 16.68
CA LEU A 290 28.43 -9.59 17.84
C LEU A 290 29.39 -9.55 19.03
N VAL A 291 30.18 -10.60 19.23
CA VAL A 291 31.20 -10.65 20.29
C VAL A 291 32.42 -9.82 19.93
N LYS A 292 32.89 -9.90 18.67
CA LYS A 292 34.11 -9.22 18.22
C LYS A 292 33.92 -7.71 18.06
N GLU A 293 32.84 -7.30 17.40
CA GLU A 293 32.53 -5.91 17.06
C GLU A 293 31.04 -5.66 17.29
N PRO A 294 30.62 -5.25 18.51
CA PRO A 294 29.22 -5.17 18.87
C PRO A 294 28.38 -4.27 17.94
N ASN A 295 28.84 -3.06 17.62
CA ASN A 295 28.09 -2.14 16.75
C ASN A 295 27.94 -2.68 15.33
N THR A 296 29.04 -3.17 14.73
CA THR A 296 29.00 -3.82 13.41
C THR A 296 28.11 -5.05 13.41
N GLY A 297 28.22 -5.92 14.42
CA GLY A 297 27.40 -7.11 14.58
C GLY A 297 25.92 -6.80 14.74
N ARG A 298 25.56 -5.71 15.44
CA ARG A 298 24.16 -5.28 15.60
C ARG A 298 23.57 -4.72 14.31
N ARG A 299 24.37 -3.99 13.51
CA ARG A 299 23.97 -3.62 12.14
C ARG A 299 23.79 -4.84 11.24
N SER A 300 24.70 -5.83 11.33
CA SER A 300 24.56 -7.10 10.62
C SER A 300 23.29 -7.85 11.03
N LEU A 301 22.92 -7.84 12.32
CA LEU A 301 21.67 -8.40 12.81
C LEU A 301 20.45 -7.66 12.22
N ASN A 302 20.46 -6.33 12.20
CA ASN A 302 19.38 -5.54 11.59
C ASN A 302 19.22 -5.89 10.10
N ASN A 303 20.32 -5.95 9.35
CA ASN A 303 20.34 -6.35 7.94
C ASN A 303 19.82 -7.78 7.72
N LEU A 304 20.17 -8.71 8.62
CA LEU A 304 19.65 -10.07 8.59
C LEU A 304 18.13 -10.09 8.80
N ILE A 305 17.62 -9.33 9.77
CA ILE A 305 16.19 -9.20 10.05
C ILE A 305 15.44 -8.62 8.85
N ILE A 306 15.97 -7.55 8.24
CA ILE A 306 15.42 -6.94 7.02
C ILE A 306 15.35 -7.99 5.90
N GLY A 307 16.42 -8.74 5.67
CA GLY A 307 16.45 -9.80 4.68
C GLY A 307 15.44 -10.92 4.94
N HIS A 308 15.24 -11.28 6.20
CA HIS A 308 14.22 -12.25 6.58
C HIS A 308 12.79 -11.70 6.41
N LEU A 309 12.50 -10.45 6.77
CA LEU A 309 11.18 -9.81 6.54
C LEU A 309 10.83 -9.82 5.05
N HIS A 310 11.78 -9.40 4.20
CA HIS A 310 11.60 -9.42 2.76
C HIS A 310 11.43 -10.84 2.22
N THR A 311 12.20 -11.80 2.73
CA THR A 311 12.06 -13.23 2.37
C THR A 311 10.68 -13.78 2.73
N ILE A 312 10.09 -13.39 3.87
CA ILE A 312 8.72 -13.78 4.22
C ILE A 312 7.70 -13.18 3.25
N TRP A 313 7.88 -11.92 2.86
CA TRP A 313 7.02 -11.27 1.87
C TRP A 313 7.07 -12.00 0.52
N GLN A 314 8.28 -12.29 -0.01
CA GLN A 314 8.44 -13.04 -1.26
C GLN A 314 7.85 -14.46 -1.16
N ASN A 315 8.03 -15.14 -0.03
CA ASN A 315 7.45 -16.47 0.22
C ASN A 315 5.93 -16.45 0.38
N THR A 316 5.33 -15.31 0.72
CA THR A 316 3.88 -15.13 0.74
C THR A 316 3.35 -15.02 -0.69
N PHE A 317 4.04 -14.29 -1.56
CA PHE A 317 3.65 -14.03 -2.94
C PHE A 317 4.42 -14.87 -3.96
N LYS A 318 4.40 -16.19 -3.76
CA LYS A 318 5.20 -17.17 -4.55
C LYS A 318 4.93 -17.13 -6.06
N THR A 319 3.76 -16.67 -6.49
CA THR A 319 3.42 -16.59 -7.92
C THR A 319 4.15 -15.44 -8.60
N GLY A 320 4.44 -14.34 -7.88
CA GLY A 320 5.08 -13.18 -8.47
C GLY A 320 4.42 -11.85 -8.10
N ILE A 321 4.84 -10.82 -8.83
CA ILE A 321 4.22 -9.50 -8.84
C ILE A 321 3.50 -9.34 -10.19
N ALA A 322 2.23 -8.96 -10.17
CA ALA A 322 1.51 -8.51 -11.34
C ALA A 322 1.50 -6.99 -11.39
N VAL A 323 2.01 -6.43 -12.48
CA VAL A 323 1.93 -5.01 -12.80
C VAL A 323 0.80 -4.82 -13.79
N LEU A 324 -0.23 -4.06 -13.42
CA LEU A 324 -1.39 -3.86 -14.29
C LEU A 324 -1.07 -2.89 -15.42
N GLN A 325 -1.31 -3.33 -16.66
CA GLN A 325 -1.31 -2.51 -17.87
C GLN A 325 -2.58 -2.81 -18.69
N PRO A 326 -3.75 -2.27 -18.28
CA PRO A 326 -5.03 -2.67 -18.85
C PRO A 326 -5.24 -2.25 -20.30
N LEU A 327 -4.72 -1.08 -20.66
CA LEU A 327 -4.82 -0.50 -21.99
C LEU A 327 -3.40 -0.45 -22.57
N ALA A 328 -2.89 -1.58 -23.06
CA ALA A 328 -1.47 -1.72 -23.40
C ALA A 328 -0.94 -0.74 -24.46
N ALA A 329 -1.81 -0.23 -25.34
CA ALA A 329 -1.44 0.77 -26.34
C ALA A 329 -1.13 2.11 -25.67
N HIS A 330 0.12 2.58 -25.81
CA HIS A 330 0.57 3.92 -25.41
C HIS A 330 0.48 4.22 -23.91
N THR A 331 0.61 3.20 -23.06
CA THR A 331 0.68 3.35 -21.59
C THR A 331 1.95 2.72 -21.00
N PHE A 332 2.99 2.52 -21.81
CA PHE A 332 4.20 1.83 -21.37
C PHE A 332 5.01 2.69 -20.42
N THR A 333 5.15 3.96 -20.77
CA THR A 333 5.75 4.98 -19.92
C THR A 333 4.88 5.09 -18.67
N LEU A 334 3.56 5.25 -18.78
CA LEU A 334 2.65 5.36 -17.62
C LEU A 334 2.83 4.23 -16.58
N VAL A 335 3.05 2.99 -17.01
CA VAL A 335 3.19 1.83 -16.13
C VAL A 335 4.64 1.57 -15.67
N LYS A 336 5.64 2.23 -16.29
CA LYS A 336 7.06 2.10 -15.93
C LYS A 336 7.36 2.22 -14.42
N PRO A 337 6.80 3.17 -13.65
CA PRO A 337 7.04 3.26 -12.21
C PRO A 337 6.64 2.00 -11.45
N SER A 338 5.48 1.43 -11.76
CA SER A 338 5.06 0.16 -11.15
C SER A 338 6.00 -0.98 -11.50
N LYS A 339 6.51 -1.02 -12.74
CA LYS A 339 7.47 -2.03 -13.18
C LYS A 339 8.83 -1.86 -12.49
N ASP A 340 9.32 -0.64 -12.37
CA ASP A 340 10.59 -0.34 -11.71
C ASP A 340 10.51 -0.66 -10.20
N LEU A 341 9.40 -0.31 -9.54
CA LEU A 341 9.14 -0.70 -8.14
C LEU A 341 9.09 -2.23 -7.98
N ALA A 342 8.40 -2.93 -8.89
CA ALA A 342 8.35 -4.38 -8.87
C ALA A 342 9.75 -5.00 -9.03
N ASN A 343 10.59 -4.43 -9.89
CA ASN A 343 11.97 -4.88 -10.07
C ASN A 343 12.85 -4.63 -8.83
N LEU A 344 12.63 -3.55 -8.08
CA LEU A 344 13.30 -3.32 -6.79
C LEU A 344 12.90 -4.37 -5.75
N LEU A 345 11.60 -4.71 -5.68
CA LEU A 345 11.09 -5.74 -4.76
C LEU A 345 11.60 -7.15 -5.06
N LEU A 346 12.07 -7.41 -6.29
CA LEU A 346 12.76 -8.64 -6.65
C LEU A 346 14.23 -8.69 -6.18
N GLN A 347 14.86 -7.54 -5.93
CA GLN A 347 16.26 -7.52 -5.47
C GLN A 347 16.38 -8.04 -4.05
N CYS A 348 17.52 -8.64 -3.73
CA CYS A 348 17.78 -9.07 -2.36
C CYS A 348 18.50 -7.99 -1.56
N PRO A 349 18.03 -7.67 -0.35
CA PRO A 349 18.71 -6.72 0.52
C PRO A 349 20.06 -7.31 0.97
N PRO A 350 21.04 -6.45 1.26
CA PRO A 350 22.34 -6.90 1.74
C PRO A 350 22.18 -7.58 3.10
N SER A 351 22.71 -8.78 3.24
CA SER A 351 22.75 -9.53 4.50
C SER A 351 24.02 -10.37 4.51
N LEU A 352 24.61 -10.54 5.69
CA LEU A 352 25.77 -11.41 5.88
C LEU A 352 25.43 -12.89 5.62
N LEU A 353 24.15 -13.26 5.79
CA LEU A 353 23.62 -14.60 5.54
C LEU A 353 22.47 -14.51 4.53
N GLN A 354 22.78 -14.35 3.24
CA GLN A 354 21.75 -14.20 2.20
C GLN A 354 20.89 -15.46 1.98
N SER A 355 21.38 -16.63 2.37
CA SER A 355 20.72 -17.92 2.21
C SER A 355 20.01 -18.42 3.48
N SER A 356 19.97 -17.62 4.55
CA SER A 356 19.32 -18.04 5.80
C SER A 356 17.82 -17.78 5.82
N CYS A 357 17.15 -18.52 6.70
CA CYS A 357 15.73 -18.38 6.97
C CYS A 357 15.49 -17.84 8.39
N PRO A 358 14.34 -17.19 8.64
CA PRO A 358 14.00 -16.72 9.97
C PRO A 358 13.77 -17.87 10.97
N PRO A 359 13.91 -17.60 12.28
CA PRO A 359 13.84 -18.62 13.32
C PRO A 359 12.54 -19.44 13.33
N ASN A 360 11.41 -18.81 13.02
CA ASN A 360 10.08 -19.43 13.03
C ASN A 360 9.77 -20.20 11.74
N GLN A 361 10.48 -19.93 10.64
CA GLN A 361 10.27 -20.61 9.35
C GLN A 361 11.57 -21.22 8.81
N PRO A 362 12.09 -22.31 9.42
CA PRO A 362 13.36 -22.90 9.00
C PRO A 362 13.36 -23.50 7.58
N LYS A 363 12.18 -23.70 6.98
CA LYS A 363 11.99 -24.25 5.62
C LYS A 363 11.56 -23.18 4.59
N CYS A 364 12.02 -21.94 4.76
CA CYS A 364 11.72 -20.87 3.82
C CYS A 364 12.47 -21.06 2.48
N SER A 365 12.04 -20.38 1.41
CA SER A 365 12.89 -20.17 0.24
C SER A 365 13.67 -18.86 0.45
N PRO A 366 15.01 -18.88 0.57
CA PRO A 366 15.78 -17.66 0.73
C PRO A 366 15.66 -16.75 -0.48
N CYS A 367 15.87 -15.45 -0.29
CA CYS A 367 15.74 -14.45 -1.35
C CYS A 367 16.59 -14.77 -2.59
N VAL A 368 17.85 -15.19 -2.39
CA VAL A 368 18.75 -15.54 -3.51
C VAL A 368 18.28 -16.73 -4.35
N GLY A 369 17.40 -17.58 -3.79
CA GLY A 369 16.77 -18.70 -4.48
C GLY A 369 15.32 -18.42 -4.92
N SER A 370 14.85 -17.18 -4.77
CA SER A 370 13.47 -16.80 -5.08
C SER A 370 13.18 -16.98 -6.57
N LYS A 371 12.02 -17.58 -6.87
CA LYS A 371 11.50 -17.75 -8.24
C LYS A 371 10.45 -16.71 -8.60
N MET A 372 10.35 -15.66 -7.80
CA MET A 372 9.37 -14.60 -8.00
C MET A 372 9.63 -13.91 -9.34
N THR A 373 8.59 -13.70 -10.13
CA THR A 373 8.68 -13.04 -11.44
C THR A 373 7.74 -11.83 -11.49
N VAL A 374 8.13 -10.83 -12.26
CA VAL A 374 7.25 -9.70 -12.59
C VAL A 374 6.53 -10.02 -13.88
N THR A 375 5.21 -9.96 -13.85
CA THR A 375 4.34 -10.15 -15.00
C THR A 375 3.54 -8.89 -15.27
N VAL A 376 3.32 -8.56 -16.54
CA VAL A 376 2.42 -7.47 -16.93
C VAL A 376 1.06 -8.08 -17.25
N ALA A 377 0.01 -7.60 -16.59
CA ALA A 377 -1.34 -8.15 -16.71
C ALA A 377 -2.34 -7.10 -17.21
N PRO A 378 -3.25 -7.46 -18.15
CA PRO A 378 -4.25 -6.51 -18.67
C PRO A 378 -5.44 -6.29 -17.73
N SER A 379 -5.55 -7.05 -16.64
CA SER A 379 -6.71 -7.04 -15.75
C SER A 379 -6.30 -7.53 -14.36
N PHE A 380 -7.04 -7.08 -13.35
CA PHE A 380 -6.85 -7.47 -11.97
C PHE A 380 -7.36 -8.88 -11.72
N ARG A 381 -6.58 -9.67 -10.98
CA ARG A 381 -6.95 -11.02 -10.54
C ARG A 381 -6.89 -11.11 -9.03
N ASN A 382 -7.96 -11.62 -8.44
CA ASN A 382 -8.01 -11.84 -7.00
C ASN A 382 -7.36 -13.19 -6.65
N THR A 383 -6.04 -13.20 -6.44
CA THR A 383 -5.27 -14.41 -6.11
C THR A 383 -4.36 -14.17 -4.92
N SER A 384 -4.39 -15.06 -3.92
CA SER A 384 -3.70 -14.85 -2.64
C SER A 384 -2.18 -14.93 -2.70
N SER A 385 -1.63 -15.60 -3.72
CA SER A 385 -0.19 -15.83 -3.93
C SER A 385 0.45 -14.82 -4.90
N LEU A 386 -0.30 -13.83 -5.36
CA LEU A 386 0.13 -12.82 -6.33
C LEU A 386 -0.01 -11.43 -5.70
N PHE A 387 1.08 -10.65 -5.70
CA PHE A 387 1.02 -9.25 -5.30
C PHE A 387 0.71 -8.38 -6.51
N THR A 388 -0.22 -7.43 -6.42
CA THR A 388 -0.56 -6.57 -7.57
C THR A 388 -0.15 -5.12 -7.35
N ILE A 389 0.53 -4.52 -8.34
CA ILE A 389 0.85 -3.09 -8.36
C ILE A 389 0.13 -2.46 -9.56
N ALA A 390 -0.57 -1.36 -9.33
CA ALA A 390 -1.39 -0.74 -10.36
C ALA A 390 -1.37 0.79 -10.28
N ILE A 391 -1.51 1.44 -11.44
CA ILE A 391 -1.61 2.89 -11.57
C ILE A 391 -2.99 3.22 -12.13
N VAL A 392 -3.68 4.11 -11.43
CA VAL A 392 -4.97 4.68 -11.81
C VAL A 392 -4.71 6.07 -12.39
N PRO A 393 -4.81 6.25 -13.71
CA PRO A 393 -4.65 7.54 -14.34
C PRO A 393 -5.89 8.41 -14.17
N HIS A 394 -5.69 9.72 -14.12
CA HIS A 394 -6.80 10.64 -14.34
C HIS A 394 -7.41 10.44 -15.74
N PRO A 395 -8.74 10.53 -15.93
CA PRO A 395 -9.40 10.35 -17.23
C PRO A 395 -8.82 11.23 -18.35
N TYR A 396 -8.54 12.51 -18.06
CA TYR A 396 -7.85 13.41 -19.00
C TYR A 396 -6.49 12.87 -19.47
N THR A 397 -5.68 12.37 -18.53
CA THR A 397 -4.37 11.77 -18.83
C THR A 397 -4.55 10.54 -19.72
N MET A 398 -5.51 9.67 -19.39
CA MET A 398 -5.80 8.49 -20.21
C MET A 398 -6.20 8.87 -21.64
N VAL A 399 -7.11 9.82 -21.83
CA VAL A 399 -7.51 10.31 -23.16
C VAL A 399 -6.33 10.88 -23.95
N THR A 400 -5.43 11.61 -23.28
CA THR A 400 -4.22 12.18 -23.88
C THR A 400 -3.32 11.08 -24.45
N LEU A 401 -3.14 10.00 -23.70
CA LEU A 401 -2.26 8.89 -24.08
C LEU A 401 -2.88 7.99 -25.15
N THR A 402 -4.15 7.58 -24.98
CA THR A 402 -4.80 6.67 -25.93
C THR A 402 -4.98 7.31 -27.30
N ASN A 403 -5.25 8.61 -27.35
CA ASN A 403 -5.47 9.33 -28.61
C ASN A 403 -4.18 10.03 -29.10
N GLN A 404 -3.06 9.87 -28.39
CA GLN A 404 -1.75 10.44 -28.69
C GLN A 404 -1.76 11.94 -29.03
N THR A 405 -2.56 12.73 -28.30
CA THR A 405 -2.76 14.16 -28.58
C THR A 405 -2.93 14.96 -27.29
N ASP A 406 -2.33 16.15 -27.24
CA ASP A 406 -2.50 17.15 -26.19
C ASP A 406 -3.61 18.17 -26.50
N SER A 407 -4.14 18.17 -27.73
CA SER A 407 -5.20 19.08 -28.19
C SER A 407 -6.60 18.51 -27.93
N ILE A 408 -6.95 18.39 -26.65
CA ILE A 408 -8.24 17.82 -26.22
C ILE A 408 -9.30 18.92 -26.10
N SER A 409 -10.37 18.80 -26.87
CA SER A 409 -11.57 19.64 -26.75
C SER A 409 -12.77 18.86 -26.19
N VAL A 410 -13.79 19.57 -25.71
CA VAL A 410 -15.07 18.98 -25.27
C VAL A 410 -15.71 18.12 -26.37
N GLY A 411 -15.65 18.59 -27.62
CA GLY A 411 -16.16 17.86 -28.78
C GLY A 411 -15.35 16.58 -29.07
N HIS A 412 -14.05 16.60 -28.80
CA HIS A 412 -13.18 15.43 -28.96
C HIS A 412 -13.53 14.33 -27.96
N ILE A 413 -13.66 14.68 -26.67
CA ILE A 413 -14.02 13.73 -25.60
C ILE A 413 -15.33 13.01 -25.96
N ARG A 414 -16.38 13.77 -26.31
CA ARG A 414 -17.71 13.19 -26.56
C ARG A 414 -17.82 12.34 -27.83
N ARG A 415 -16.98 12.58 -28.84
CA ARG A 415 -17.10 11.93 -30.16
C ARG A 415 -16.05 10.87 -30.43
N HIS A 416 -14.89 10.95 -29.79
CA HIS A 416 -13.72 10.12 -30.12
C HIS A 416 -13.14 9.38 -28.91
N THR A 417 -13.86 9.32 -27.78
CA THR A 417 -13.40 8.57 -26.61
C THR A 417 -14.51 7.62 -26.10
N PRO A 418 -14.16 6.36 -25.76
CA PRO A 418 -15.08 5.48 -25.05
C PRO A 418 -15.30 5.97 -23.61
N ARG A 419 -16.37 5.49 -22.97
CA ARG A 419 -16.63 5.75 -21.55
C ARG A 419 -15.96 4.73 -20.66
N ASP A 420 -15.35 5.21 -19.58
CA ASP A 420 -14.76 4.40 -18.51
C ASP A 420 -13.85 3.25 -19.01
N PRO A 421 -12.95 3.50 -19.99
CA PRO A 421 -12.19 2.42 -20.61
C PRO A 421 -11.22 1.74 -19.63
N TRP A 422 -10.66 2.47 -18.67
CA TRP A 422 -9.64 1.94 -17.78
C TRP A 422 -10.23 0.95 -16.78
N ILE A 423 -11.28 1.34 -16.05
CA ILE A 423 -11.90 0.48 -15.04
C ILE A 423 -12.58 -0.73 -15.67
N THR A 424 -13.10 -0.57 -16.89
CA THR A 424 -13.64 -1.67 -17.70
C THR A 424 -12.58 -2.73 -17.97
N ALA A 425 -11.40 -2.32 -18.43
CA ALA A 425 -10.29 -3.23 -18.69
C ALA A 425 -9.75 -3.89 -17.40
N VAL A 426 -9.52 -3.10 -16.34
CA VAL A 426 -9.00 -3.61 -15.05
C VAL A 426 -9.89 -4.68 -14.45
N THR A 427 -11.21 -4.47 -14.46
CA THR A 427 -12.16 -5.36 -13.78
C THR A 427 -12.69 -6.48 -14.67
N ARG A 428 -12.23 -6.58 -15.92
CA ARG A 428 -12.75 -7.54 -16.92
C ARG A 428 -12.69 -9.00 -16.47
N ASP A 429 -11.59 -9.45 -15.88
CA ASP A 429 -11.43 -10.86 -15.46
C ASP A 429 -12.37 -11.23 -14.29
N ILE A 430 -12.83 -10.24 -13.51
CA ILE A 430 -13.70 -10.46 -12.34
C ILE A 430 -15.18 -10.34 -12.72
N LEU A 431 -15.51 -9.37 -13.58
CA LEU A 431 -16.89 -8.96 -13.85
C LEU A 431 -17.38 -9.29 -15.28
N GLY A 432 -16.48 -9.66 -16.18
CA GLY A 432 -16.75 -9.79 -17.62
C GLY A 432 -17.01 -8.44 -18.29
N ASP A 433 -17.49 -8.48 -19.54
CA ASP A 433 -17.74 -7.27 -20.35
C ASP A 433 -19.13 -6.67 -20.13
N ALA A 434 -20.09 -7.44 -19.60
CA ALA A 434 -21.50 -7.04 -19.49
C ALA A 434 -21.84 -6.10 -18.31
N ARG A 435 -20.90 -5.82 -17.42
CA ARG A 435 -21.13 -4.99 -16.22
C ARG A 435 -20.86 -3.51 -16.51
N GLY A 436 -21.73 -2.65 -16.00
CA GLY A 436 -21.60 -1.19 -16.10
C GLY A 436 -20.66 -0.59 -15.05
N GLY A 437 -20.29 0.69 -15.24
CA GLY A 437 -19.36 1.45 -14.40
C GLY A 437 -19.59 1.32 -12.88
N PRO A 438 -20.82 1.50 -12.36
CA PRO A 438 -21.05 1.46 -10.90
C PRO A 438 -20.58 0.16 -10.23
N SER A 439 -20.90 -1.00 -10.80
CA SER A 439 -20.46 -2.30 -10.25
C SER A 439 -18.94 -2.45 -10.31
N ARG A 440 -18.29 -1.91 -11.34
CA ARG A 440 -16.83 -1.95 -11.50
C ARG A 440 -16.12 -1.09 -10.46
N VAL A 441 -16.69 0.07 -10.11
CA VAL A 441 -16.15 0.91 -9.03
C VAL A 441 -16.18 0.16 -7.71
N VAL A 442 -17.28 -0.52 -7.37
CA VAL A 442 -17.36 -1.30 -6.13
C VAL A 442 -16.28 -2.37 -6.08
N SER A 443 -16.08 -3.12 -7.17
CA SER A 443 -15.02 -4.14 -7.24
C SER A 443 -13.61 -3.54 -7.13
N LEU A 444 -13.37 -2.35 -7.69
CA LEU A 444 -12.10 -1.65 -7.52
C LEU A 444 -11.89 -1.20 -6.08
N LYS A 445 -12.90 -0.57 -5.45
CA LYS A 445 -12.84 -0.14 -4.05
C LYS A 445 -12.50 -1.33 -3.15
N ASP A 446 -13.17 -2.46 -3.36
CA ASP A 446 -12.89 -3.71 -2.65
C ASP A 446 -11.44 -4.19 -2.88
N ALA A 447 -10.95 -4.18 -4.12
CA ALA A 447 -9.57 -4.55 -4.44
C ALA A 447 -8.53 -3.64 -3.76
N VAL A 448 -8.84 -2.35 -3.58
CA VAL A 448 -7.93 -1.34 -3.01
C VAL A 448 -7.94 -1.34 -1.48
N ALA A 449 -9.12 -1.35 -0.86
CA ALA A 449 -9.28 -0.94 0.53
C ALA A 449 -9.92 -1.99 1.45
N SER A 450 -10.36 -3.14 0.93
CA SER A 450 -10.81 -4.25 1.78
C SER A 450 -9.68 -4.78 2.66
N ASP A 451 -10.04 -5.53 3.70
CA ASP A 451 -9.05 -6.21 4.55
C ASP A 451 -8.12 -7.12 3.74
N TYR A 452 -8.65 -7.75 2.70
CA TYR A 452 -7.88 -8.56 1.76
C TYR A 452 -6.99 -7.70 0.84
N GLY A 453 -7.56 -6.67 0.23
CA GLY A 453 -6.90 -5.82 -0.76
C GLY A 453 -5.70 -5.06 -0.19
N ARG A 454 -5.83 -4.51 1.03
CA ARG A 454 -4.81 -3.65 1.66
C ARG A 454 -3.44 -4.29 1.85
N SER A 455 -3.36 -5.62 1.92
CA SER A 455 -2.12 -6.36 2.18
C SER A 455 -1.55 -7.05 0.94
N ARG A 456 -2.26 -7.01 -0.19
CA ARG A 456 -1.95 -7.79 -1.41
C ARG A 456 -1.84 -6.94 -2.66
N THR A 457 -2.26 -5.69 -2.55
CA THR A 457 -2.29 -4.77 -3.67
C THR A 457 -1.75 -3.42 -3.25
N LEU A 458 -1.11 -2.75 -4.20
CA LEU A 458 -0.59 -1.40 -4.05
C LEU A 458 -1.04 -0.59 -5.26
N TRP A 459 -1.84 0.44 -4.98
CA TRP A 459 -2.45 1.27 -6.01
C TRP A 459 -1.93 2.69 -5.88
N PHE A 460 -1.54 3.27 -7.01
CA PHE A 460 -1.08 4.64 -7.13
C PHE A 460 -1.96 5.40 -8.11
N THR A 461 -1.93 6.73 -8.04
CA THR A 461 -2.33 7.56 -9.17
C THR A 461 -1.09 8.03 -9.92
N THR A 462 -1.24 8.40 -11.20
CA THR A 462 -0.11 8.88 -12.01
C THR A 462 0.57 10.10 -11.40
N GLU A 463 -0.19 10.96 -10.73
CA GLU A 463 0.28 12.21 -10.14
C GLU A 463 1.06 12.00 -8.83
N HIS A 464 0.96 10.82 -8.22
CA HIS A 464 1.66 10.48 -6.99
C HIS A 464 3.17 10.27 -7.22
N PHE A 465 3.60 10.02 -8.46
CA PHE A 465 5.02 9.86 -8.77
C PHE A 465 5.71 11.23 -8.90
N PRO A 466 6.97 11.37 -8.44
CA PRO A 466 7.75 12.60 -8.62
C PRO A 466 7.91 12.97 -10.11
N GLU A 467 7.98 14.26 -10.44
CA GLU A 467 8.22 14.72 -11.82
C GLU A 467 9.56 14.22 -12.38
N ALA A 468 10.55 14.05 -11.51
CA ALA A 468 11.86 13.50 -11.83
C ALA A 468 11.83 12.04 -12.32
N PHE A 469 10.68 11.35 -12.25
CA PHE A 469 10.50 9.97 -12.71
C PHE A 469 10.56 9.82 -14.23
N TRP A 470 10.44 10.93 -14.98
CA TRP A 470 10.55 10.95 -16.44
C TRP A 470 11.77 11.72 -16.91
N PRO A 471 13.00 11.35 -16.51
CA PRO A 471 14.17 12.02 -17.07
C PRO A 471 14.22 11.73 -18.59
N PRO A 472 14.68 12.68 -19.41
CA PRO A 472 14.93 12.39 -20.82
C PRO A 472 15.83 11.15 -20.92
N PRO A 473 15.60 10.27 -21.92
CA PRO A 473 16.38 9.04 -22.04
C PRO A 473 17.88 9.38 -22.04
N PRO A 474 18.71 8.65 -21.27
CA PRO A 474 20.14 8.87 -21.30
C PRO A 474 20.66 8.66 -22.73
N PRO A 475 21.68 9.41 -23.18
CA PRO A 475 22.25 9.22 -24.50
C PRO A 475 22.70 7.76 -24.66
N PRO A 476 22.51 7.14 -25.85
CA PRO A 476 22.96 5.78 -26.09
C PRO A 476 24.45 5.68 -25.78
N LYS A 477 24.83 4.73 -24.92
CA LYS A 477 26.23 4.52 -24.56
C LYS A 477 27.01 4.08 -25.80
N SER A 478 28.16 4.70 -26.04
CA SER A 478 29.15 4.18 -26.97
C SER A 478 29.56 2.78 -26.52
N PRO A 479 29.75 1.80 -27.43
CA PRO A 479 30.19 0.46 -27.07
C PRO A 479 31.50 0.55 -26.28
N SER A 480 31.47 0.09 -25.03
CA SER A 480 32.69 -0.04 -24.22
C SER A 480 33.42 -1.31 -24.63
N ASN A 481 34.74 -1.21 -24.83
CA ASN A 481 35.64 -2.34 -25.00
C ASN A 481 36.13 -2.91 -23.66
N ASP A 482 35.51 -2.53 -22.53
CA ASP A 482 35.88 -3.04 -21.22
C ASP A 482 35.59 -4.54 -21.11
N PRO A 483 36.58 -5.38 -20.78
CA PRO A 483 36.39 -6.82 -20.61
C PRO A 483 35.57 -7.18 -19.35
N HIS A 484 35.30 -6.20 -18.47
CA HIS A 484 34.48 -6.32 -17.26
C HIS A 484 33.63 -5.06 -17.07
N PRO A 485 32.53 -4.87 -17.82
CA PRO A 485 31.64 -3.75 -17.60
C PRO A 485 31.01 -3.90 -16.21
N ASN A 486 31.08 -2.85 -15.40
CA ASN A 486 30.35 -2.82 -14.15
C ASN A 486 28.84 -2.89 -14.45
N GLN A 487 28.13 -3.80 -13.79
CA GLN A 487 26.67 -3.85 -13.87
C GLN A 487 26.09 -2.49 -13.46
N GLU A 488 25.36 -1.86 -14.39
CA GLU A 488 24.74 -0.58 -14.12
C GLU A 488 23.60 -0.75 -13.11
N ARG A 489 23.73 -0.10 -11.97
CA ARG A 489 22.66 -0.04 -10.95
C ARG A 489 21.85 1.22 -11.16
N ILE A 490 20.54 1.06 -11.24
CA ILE A 490 19.59 2.15 -11.40
C ILE A 490 18.90 2.37 -10.06
N ALA A 491 18.82 3.63 -9.61
CA ALA A 491 18.00 4.06 -8.49
C ALA A 491 16.81 4.87 -9.06
N PRO A 492 15.67 4.22 -9.35
CA PRO A 492 14.58 4.84 -10.09
C PRO A 492 13.71 5.80 -9.25
N PHE A 493 13.85 5.79 -7.92
CA PHE A 493 13.05 6.62 -7.02
C PHE A 493 13.92 7.40 -6.03
N PRO A 494 13.51 8.60 -5.60
CA PRO A 494 14.09 9.28 -4.46
C PRO A 494 13.94 8.45 -3.18
N ASP A 495 14.95 8.48 -2.30
CA ASP A 495 14.94 7.70 -1.06
C ASP A 495 13.75 8.07 -0.16
N GLU A 496 13.46 9.37 0.00
CA GLU A 496 12.31 9.86 0.79
C GLU A 496 10.96 9.26 0.34
N TRP A 497 10.79 9.04 -0.97
CA TRP A 497 9.55 8.45 -1.50
C TRP A 497 9.48 6.94 -1.19
N LEU A 498 10.62 6.24 -1.28
CA LEU A 498 10.69 4.82 -0.92
C LEU A 498 10.53 4.57 0.57
N GLU A 499 10.94 5.51 1.43
CA GLU A 499 10.70 5.42 2.88
C GLU A 499 9.21 5.32 3.22
N GLU A 500 8.34 5.99 2.46
CA GLU A 500 6.89 5.85 2.65
C GLU A 500 6.39 4.43 2.36
N LEU A 501 7.03 3.75 1.41
CA LEU A 501 6.73 2.37 1.09
C LEU A 501 7.39 1.39 2.05
N ASP A 502 8.54 1.74 2.64
CA ASP A 502 9.16 0.91 3.69
C ASP A 502 8.19 0.69 4.87
N TRP A 503 7.39 1.70 5.22
CA TRP A 503 6.31 1.58 6.21
C TRP A 503 5.14 0.71 5.73
N HIS A 504 4.81 0.75 4.43
CA HIS A 504 3.75 -0.09 3.86
C HIS A 504 4.14 -1.58 3.86
N PHE A 505 5.37 -1.89 3.46
CA PHE A 505 5.87 -3.28 3.39
C PHE A 505 6.39 -3.79 4.74
N GLY A 506 6.81 -2.89 5.63
CA GLY A 506 7.38 -3.21 6.94
C GLY A 506 8.87 -3.54 6.91
N PHE A 507 9.53 -3.32 5.78
CA PHE A 507 10.98 -3.48 5.61
C PHE A 507 11.49 -2.49 4.56
N PRO A 508 12.77 -2.08 4.62
CA PRO A 508 13.38 -1.24 3.60
C PRO A 508 13.39 -1.91 2.22
N ILE A 509 12.74 -1.27 1.23
CA ILE A 509 12.82 -1.72 -0.16
C ILE A 509 14.25 -1.49 -0.67
N PRO A 510 14.86 -2.45 -1.40
CA PRO A 510 16.12 -2.23 -2.08
C PRO A 510 16.09 -0.94 -2.91
N ARG A 511 17.09 -0.07 -2.74
CA ARG A 511 17.15 1.24 -3.40
C ARG A 511 17.65 1.20 -4.84
N THR A 512 18.35 0.13 -5.20
CA THR A 512 18.94 -0.05 -6.53
C THR A 512 18.53 -1.37 -7.15
N SER A 513 18.24 -1.36 -8.45
CA SER A 513 18.07 -2.56 -9.27
C SER A 513 19.14 -2.66 -10.36
N LEU A 514 19.43 -3.86 -10.82
CA LEU A 514 20.24 -4.07 -12.01
C LEU A 514 19.51 -3.52 -13.24
N SER A 515 20.23 -2.76 -14.08
CA SER A 515 19.80 -2.44 -15.44
C SER A 515 19.60 -3.74 -16.23
N HIS A 516 18.57 -3.80 -17.07
CA HIS A 516 18.02 -5.00 -17.72
C HIS A 516 19.02 -6.14 -18.03
N GLY A 517 18.69 -7.37 -17.62
CA GLY A 517 19.12 -8.61 -18.29
C GLY A 517 20.62 -8.95 -18.30
N GLU A 518 21.49 -8.12 -17.74
CA GLU A 518 22.93 -8.39 -17.67
C GLU A 518 23.25 -9.39 -16.54
N SER A 519 22.92 -10.66 -16.73
CA SER A 519 23.54 -11.72 -15.93
C SER A 519 24.97 -11.91 -16.43
N LEU A 520 25.95 -11.28 -15.76
CA LEU A 520 27.35 -11.63 -16.00
C LEU A 520 27.56 -13.04 -15.44
N PRO A 521 27.90 -14.04 -16.27
CA PRO A 521 28.21 -15.38 -15.76
C PRO A 521 29.45 -15.29 -14.86
N PRO A 522 29.52 -16.08 -13.77
CA PRO A 522 30.60 -16.02 -12.78
C PRO A 522 31.99 -16.43 -13.31
N VAL A 523 32.12 -16.83 -14.58
CA VAL A 523 33.39 -17.22 -15.21
C VAL A 523 33.60 -16.37 -16.48
N PRO A 524 34.66 -15.54 -16.54
CA PRO A 524 34.93 -14.67 -17.67
C PRO A 524 35.53 -15.50 -18.82
N GLY A 525 34.69 -15.88 -19.77
CA GLY A 525 35.12 -16.43 -21.06
C GLY A 525 34.62 -15.54 -22.20
N PRO A 526 35.50 -14.93 -23.03
CA PRO A 526 35.09 -14.04 -24.11
C PRO A 526 34.19 -14.71 -25.17
N GLU A 527 34.17 -16.05 -25.21
CA GLU A 527 33.34 -16.84 -26.14
C GLU A 527 31.85 -16.88 -25.76
N ARG A 528 31.47 -16.57 -24.51
CA ARG A 528 30.07 -16.66 -24.03
C ARG A 528 29.26 -15.36 -24.14
N TRP A 529 29.88 -14.26 -24.59
CA TRP A 529 29.25 -12.94 -24.65
C TRP A 529 28.41 -12.75 -25.92
N LYS A 530 28.51 -13.68 -26.87
CA LYS A 530 27.57 -13.83 -27.97
C LYS A 530 26.63 -14.97 -27.61
N ALA A 531 25.33 -14.71 -27.56
CA ALA A 531 24.37 -15.81 -27.65
C ALA A 531 24.76 -16.64 -28.90
N PRO A 532 24.92 -17.97 -28.80
CA PRO A 532 25.23 -18.77 -29.98
C PRO A 532 24.21 -18.45 -31.06
N ALA A 533 24.67 -18.11 -32.26
CA ALA A 533 23.77 -17.88 -33.39
C ALA A 533 22.90 -19.14 -33.56
N GLY A 534 21.59 -19.01 -33.32
CA GLY A 534 20.65 -20.13 -33.37
C GLY A 534 20.10 -20.62 -32.02
N VAL A 535 20.46 -20.04 -30.87
CA VAL A 535 19.64 -20.22 -29.66
C VAL A 535 18.32 -19.48 -29.88
N PRO A 536 17.15 -20.14 -29.81
CA PRO A 536 15.89 -19.42 -29.86
C PRO A 536 15.89 -18.39 -28.74
N GLN A 537 15.69 -17.11 -29.06
CA GLN A 537 15.26 -16.14 -28.04
C GLN A 537 14.14 -16.81 -27.25
N GLU A 538 14.15 -16.68 -25.91
CA GLU A 538 13.07 -17.20 -25.08
C GLU A 538 11.74 -16.88 -25.75
N ARG A 539 10.97 -17.92 -26.08
CA ARG A 539 9.73 -17.74 -26.85
C ARG A 539 8.85 -16.80 -26.05
N LYS A 540 8.73 -15.56 -26.53
CA LYS A 540 7.78 -14.57 -26.04
C LYS A 540 6.43 -15.26 -25.93
N LYS A 541 5.82 -15.24 -24.75
CA LYS A 541 4.42 -15.70 -24.65
C LYS A 541 3.61 -14.77 -25.54
N SER A 542 2.75 -15.31 -26.38
CA SER A 542 1.95 -14.50 -27.32
C SER A 542 1.11 -13.41 -26.63
N SER A 543 0.92 -13.51 -25.31
CA SER A 543 0.21 -12.57 -24.45
C SER A 543 1.02 -11.33 -24.03
N ASP A 544 2.36 -11.35 -24.14
CA ASP A 544 3.17 -10.25 -23.61
C ASP A 544 3.18 -9.08 -24.62
N PRO A 545 2.95 -7.83 -24.19
CA PRO A 545 3.00 -6.69 -25.11
C PRO A 545 4.41 -6.49 -25.67
N ASP A 546 4.51 -6.05 -26.93
CA ASP A 546 5.80 -5.69 -27.51
C ASP A 546 6.44 -4.53 -26.74
N PRO A 547 7.78 -4.54 -26.54
CA PRO A 547 8.46 -3.40 -25.94
C PRO A 547 8.31 -2.17 -26.86
N PRO A 548 8.05 -0.98 -26.30
CA PRO A 548 7.87 0.22 -27.10
C PRO A 548 9.19 0.68 -27.72
N SER A 549 9.10 1.23 -28.94
CA SER A 549 10.18 1.95 -29.62
C SER A 549 10.62 3.18 -28.81
N ASP A 550 11.87 3.61 -28.94
CA ASP A 550 12.38 4.81 -28.27
C ASP A 550 11.59 6.06 -28.66
N GLU A 551 11.17 6.17 -29.92
CA GLU A 551 10.29 7.27 -30.37
C GLU A 551 8.94 7.25 -29.63
N GLN A 552 8.30 6.08 -29.52
CA GLN A 552 7.03 5.94 -28.80
C GLN A 552 7.18 6.33 -27.32
N ARG A 553 8.28 5.94 -26.68
CA ARG A 553 8.59 6.33 -25.29
C ARG A 553 8.70 7.84 -25.16
N THR A 554 9.43 8.50 -26.06
CA THR A 554 9.62 9.96 -25.99
C THR A 554 8.31 10.73 -26.18
N ILE A 555 7.45 10.28 -27.10
CA ILE A 555 6.11 10.85 -27.31
C ILE A 555 5.27 10.68 -26.04
N GLU A 556 5.19 9.47 -25.51
CA GLU A 556 4.39 9.17 -24.32
C GLU A 556 4.87 9.96 -23.09
N THR A 557 6.19 10.05 -22.87
CA THR A 557 6.79 10.88 -21.82
C THR A 557 6.41 12.35 -21.94
N ASN A 558 6.45 12.91 -23.16
CA ASN A 558 6.08 14.29 -23.40
C ASN A 558 4.59 14.54 -23.14
N LEU A 559 3.72 13.61 -23.57
CA LEU A 559 2.29 13.69 -23.35
C LEU A 559 1.94 13.58 -21.85
N LEU A 560 2.58 12.68 -21.11
CA LEU A 560 2.40 12.56 -19.65
C LEU A 560 2.77 13.85 -18.91
N ARG A 561 3.92 14.43 -19.26
CA ARG A 561 4.38 15.70 -18.68
C ARG A 561 3.39 16.84 -18.95
N LYS A 562 2.91 16.94 -20.19
CA LYS A 562 1.89 17.94 -20.55
C LYS A 562 0.57 17.68 -19.83
N ALA A 563 0.10 16.45 -19.76
CA ALA A 563 -1.13 16.08 -19.07
C ALA A 563 -1.07 16.48 -17.59
N ARG A 564 0.05 16.22 -16.91
CA ARG A 564 0.28 16.66 -15.52
C ARG A 564 0.17 18.18 -15.38
N ALA A 565 0.89 18.93 -16.21
CA ALA A 565 0.80 20.41 -16.19
C ALA A 565 -0.63 20.92 -16.44
N THR A 566 -1.40 20.24 -17.28
CA THR A 566 -2.82 20.56 -17.52
C THR A 566 -3.69 20.28 -16.28
N LEU A 567 -3.40 19.22 -15.51
CA LEU A 567 -4.09 18.95 -14.25
C LEU A 567 -3.78 20.00 -13.18
N ASP A 568 -2.59 20.59 -13.19
CA ASP A 568 -2.21 21.64 -12.22
C ASP A 568 -2.64 23.05 -12.68
N SER A 569 -3.12 23.20 -13.92
CA SER A 569 -3.53 24.48 -14.48
C SER A 569 -4.75 25.08 -13.78
N LYS A 570 -4.67 26.39 -13.54
CA LYS A 570 -5.76 27.20 -12.97
C LYS A 570 -6.63 27.88 -14.04
N ASP A 571 -6.34 27.68 -15.32
CA ASP A 571 -7.12 28.23 -16.43
C ASP A 571 -8.54 27.63 -16.43
N GLU A 572 -9.54 28.50 -16.52
CA GLU A 572 -10.96 28.15 -16.49
C GLU A 572 -11.38 27.31 -17.70
N HIS A 573 -10.78 27.55 -18.88
CA HIS A 573 -11.05 26.74 -20.06
C HIS A 573 -10.55 25.31 -19.87
N VAL A 574 -9.34 25.16 -19.33
CA VAL A 574 -8.73 23.86 -19.02
C VAL A 574 -9.52 23.11 -17.96
N ARG A 575 -9.97 23.81 -16.90
CA ARG A 575 -10.85 23.24 -15.87
C ARG A 575 -12.16 22.73 -16.45
N THR A 576 -12.75 23.47 -17.38
CA THR A 576 -13.97 23.04 -18.08
C THR A 576 -13.74 21.74 -18.86
N ILE A 577 -12.63 21.63 -19.59
CA ILE A 577 -12.29 20.40 -20.33
C ILE A 577 -12.07 19.22 -19.38
N ARG A 578 -11.36 19.44 -18.27
CA ARG A 578 -11.16 18.41 -17.23
C ARG A 578 -12.48 17.95 -16.62
N ALA A 579 -13.35 18.88 -16.24
CA ALA A 579 -14.68 18.56 -15.69
C ALA A 579 -15.52 17.75 -16.69
N VAL A 580 -15.43 18.05 -17.99
CA VAL A 580 -16.08 17.24 -19.03
C VAL A 580 -15.46 15.84 -19.14
N ALA A 581 -14.14 15.72 -19.06
CA ALA A 581 -13.46 14.42 -19.09
C ALA A 581 -13.86 13.55 -17.88
N GLU A 582 -13.97 14.17 -16.71
CA GLU A 582 -14.40 13.52 -15.47
C GLU A 582 -15.89 13.11 -15.55
N ALA A 583 -16.76 14.01 -16.01
CA ALA A 583 -18.20 13.73 -16.17
C ALA A 583 -18.50 12.68 -17.26
N TRP A 584 -17.67 12.59 -18.30
CA TRP A 584 -17.78 11.56 -19.33
C TRP A 584 -17.36 10.18 -18.80
N ASN A 585 -16.40 10.14 -17.87
CA ASN A 585 -15.83 8.93 -17.28
C ASN A 585 -16.04 8.90 -15.76
N LEU A 586 -17.31 8.80 -15.33
CA LEU A 586 -17.68 8.87 -13.92
C LEU A 586 -17.02 7.75 -13.09
N ALA A 587 -16.92 6.54 -13.64
CA ALA A 587 -16.38 5.40 -12.92
C ALA A 587 -14.85 5.47 -12.82
N ASP A 588 -14.16 5.86 -13.91
CA ASP A 588 -12.71 6.08 -13.88
C ASP A 588 -12.35 7.26 -12.96
N THR A 589 -13.16 8.32 -12.93
CA THR A 589 -12.97 9.47 -12.02
C THR A 589 -13.10 9.07 -10.56
N GLU A 590 -14.16 8.35 -10.21
CA GLU A 590 -14.37 7.89 -8.84
C GLU A 590 -13.26 6.91 -8.41
N ALA A 591 -12.84 6.01 -9.31
CA ALA A 591 -11.69 5.14 -9.11
C ALA A 591 -10.41 5.91 -8.78
N TRP A 592 -10.10 6.92 -9.60
CA TRP A 592 -8.93 7.79 -9.42
C TRP A 592 -8.99 8.56 -8.09
N LYS A 593 -10.11 9.24 -7.81
CA LYS A 593 -10.29 9.99 -6.55
C LYS A 593 -10.22 9.05 -5.33
N PHE A 594 -10.76 7.83 -5.43
CA PHE A 594 -10.72 6.84 -4.35
C PHE A 594 -9.31 6.39 -4.03
N VAL A 595 -8.53 5.97 -5.02
CA VAL A 595 -7.14 5.55 -4.82
C VAL A 595 -6.29 6.71 -4.28
N LYS A 596 -6.45 7.91 -4.84
CA LYS A 596 -5.76 9.12 -4.36
C LYS A 596 -6.04 9.37 -2.87
N SER A 597 -7.32 9.42 -2.50
CA SER A 597 -7.74 9.73 -1.12
C SER A 597 -7.38 8.62 -0.14
N TYR A 598 -7.47 7.35 -0.54
CA TYR A 598 -7.07 6.22 0.30
C TYR A 598 -5.57 6.23 0.59
N ARG A 599 -4.73 6.50 -0.42
CA ARG A 599 -3.27 6.62 -0.24
C ARG A 599 -2.91 7.81 0.64
N ALA A 600 -3.53 8.97 0.40
CA ALA A 600 -3.34 10.17 1.22
C ALA A 600 -3.68 9.90 2.70
N ARG A 601 -4.80 9.21 2.98
CA ARG A 601 -5.16 8.83 4.35
C ARG A 601 -4.12 7.93 5.01
N GLN A 602 -3.55 6.96 4.30
CA GLN A 602 -2.50 6.09 4.87
C GLN A 602 -1.25 6.90 5.27
N ILE A 603 -0.91 7.91 4.48
CA ILE A 603 0.22 8.80 4.76
C ILE A 603 -0.08 9.67 5.98
N VAL A 604 -1.27 10.27 6.03
CA VAL A 604 -1.74 11.09 7.16
C VAL A 604 -1.80 10.29 8.46
N GLU A 605 -2.31 9.04 8.42
CA GLU A 605 -2.31 8.13 9.57
C GLU A 605 -0.90 7.90 10.11
N ARG A 606 0.07 7.61 9.22
CA ARG A 606 1.46 7.41 9.61
C ARG A 606 2.06 8.68 10.21
N MET A 607 1.89 9.83 9.54
CA MET A 607 2.46 11.10 10.01
C MET A 607 1.95 11.49 11.39
N GLN A 608 0.66 11.29 11.67
CA GLN A 608 0.10 11.53 13.01
C GLN A 608 0.72 10.63 14.06
N PHE A 609 0.85 9.35 13.75
CA PHE A 609 1.53 8.42 14.63
C PHE A 609 2.99 8.86 14.88
N GLU A 610 3.74 9.24 13.83
CA GLU A 610 5.11 9.72 13.96
C GLU A 610 5.20 11.01 14.79
N GLU A 611 4.25 11.95 14.62
CA GLU A 611 4.16 13.18 15.40
C GLU A 611 3.87 12.89 16.88
N GLU A 612 2.90 12.01 17.16
CA GLU A 612 2.56 11.57 18.51
C GLU A 612 3.78 10.92 19.19
N GLU A 613 4.48 10.00 18.52
CA GLU A 613 5.67 9.34 19.07
C GLU A 613 6.87 10.28 19.19
N SER A 614 6.99 11.30 18.32
CA SER A 614 8.07 12.29 18.42
C SER A 614 8.05 13.03 19.76
N SER A 615 6.86 13.24 20.32
CA SER A 615 6.68 13.86 21.63
C SER A 615 7.24 13.02 22.78
N TYR A 616 7.36 11.71 22.59
CA TYR A 616 7.90 10.74 23.56
C TYR A 616 9.36 10.38 23.28
N SER A 617 9.97 10.87 22.19
CA SER A 617 11.33 10.52 21.82
C SER A 617 12.39 11.19 22.72
N LEU A 618 13.05 10.36 23.53
CA LEU A 618 14.46 10.44 23.95
C LEU A 618 15.09 11.85 24.03
N GLY A 619 14.61 12.68 24.96
CA GLY A 619 15.34 13.86 25.43
C GLY A 619 15.17 15.13 24.59
N GLY A 620 14.13 15.90 24.94
CA GLY A 620 14.17 17.36 24.98
C GLY A 620 14.64 18.10 23.71
N SER A 621 13.77 18.23 22.72
CA SER A 621 13.53 19.55 22.12
C SER A 621 12.14 19.60 21.49
N ARG A 622 11.31 20.55 21.96
CA ARG A 622 10.26 21.14 21.12
C ARG A 622 10.97 21.93 20.02
N GLY A 623 11.36 21.23 18.97
CA GLY A 623 11.86 21.81 17.75
C GLY A 623 11.39 20.89 16.63
N ASN A 624 11.00 21.47 15.50
CA ASN A 624 10.79 20.74 14.25
C ASN A 624 12.02 19.85 13.98
N THR A 625 12.04 18.63 14.49
CA THR A 625 13.09 17.66 14.24
C THR A 625 12.81 17.07 12.87
N ARG A 626 13.29 17.84 11.89
CA ARG A 626 13.56 17.55 10.49
C ARG A 626 14.56 16.38 10.32
N TRP A 627 14.62 15.45 11.29
CA TRP A 627 15.56 14.32 11.42
C TRP A 627 15.05 13.03 10.77
N TRP A 628 13.79 12.99 10.32
CA TRP A 628 13.17 11.84 9.66
C TRP A 628 13.29 11.85 8.13
N ARG A 629 14.09 12.76 7.56
CA ARG A 629 14.50 12.76 6.15
C ARG A 629 16.02 12.92 6.09
N GLN A 630 16.74 11.87 5.73
CA GLN A 630 18.11 11.95 5.21
C GLN A 630 18.25 11.08 3.98
#